data_AF-A0A6A6YS00-F1
#
_entry.id   AF-A0A6A6YS00-F1
#
_cell.length_a   1.000
_cell.length_b   1.000
_cell.length_c   1.000
_cell.angle_alpha   90.00
_cell.angle_beta   90.00
_cell.angle_gamma   90.00
#
_symmetry.space_group_name_H-M   'P 1'
#
loop_
_entity.id
_entity.type
_entity.pdbx_description
1 polymer ?
#
loop_
_entity_poly.entity_id
_entity_poly.type
_entity_poly.pdbx_seq_one_letter_code
_entity_poly.pdbx_strand_id
1 'polypeptide(L)'
;LLAGGDSTRMGSPKHLLPDADGTPFYLGRLKMLRQSFPEAQHLCLLLRDDSQRPSICIPPDMDVHVLSVDASGRASRQRGPALTIFAAFSFDQRCCWLVIPCDYPFLAAPELRHLRAQYRDPVTCFKNSQGLTEPLVAMWSPKALSHL
;
A
#
# COMPACT_ATOMS: atom_id res chain seq x y z
N LEU A 1 0.03 2.37 0.86
CA LEU A 1 0.93 1.83 -0.19
C LEU A 1 1.84 0.77 0.41
N LEU A 2 1.78 -0.47 -0.07
CA LEU A 2 2.62 -1.56 0.41
C LEU A 2 3.94 -1.59 -0.34
N ALA A 3 5.06 -1.32 0.35
CA ALA A 3 6.41 -1.27 -0.21
C ALA A 3 7.38 -2.30 0.42
N GLY A 4 6.89 -3.12 1.35
CA GLY A 4 7.68 -4.12 2.08
C GLY A 4 7.95 -5.45 1.36
N GLY A 5 7.65 -5.57 0.06
CA GLY A 5 7.92 -6.80 -0.70
C GLY A 5 9.41 -7.06 -0.90
N ASP A 6 9.84 -8.31 -0.68
CA ASP A 6 11.20 -8.76 -1.04
C ASP A 6 11.34 -8.92 -2.56
N SER A 7 12.30 -8.21 -3.14
CA SER A 7 12.75 -8.47 -4.52
C SER A 7 13.96 -9.40 -4.48
N THR A 8 13.75 -10.70 -4.34
CA THR A 8 14.86 -11.67 -4.38
C THR A 8 15.44 -11.88 -5.77
N ARG A 9 14.71 -11.47 -6.83
CA ARG A 9 15.09 -11.70 -8.23
C ARG A 9 15.80 -10.52 -8.91
N MET A 10 15.63 -9.30 -8.40
CA MET A 10 16.06 -8.07 -9.10
C MET A 10 17.29 -7.40 -8.48
N GLY A 11 17.79 -7.88 -7.33
CA GLY A 11 18.95 -7.31 -6.63
C GLY A 11 18.72 -5.94 -5.97
N SER A 12 17.59 -5.27 -6.26
CA SER A 12 17.18 -3.99 -5.66
C SER A 12 15.75 -4.05 -5.09
N PRO A 13 15.44 -3.29 -4.02
CA PRO A 13 14.08 -3.21 -3.49
C PRO A 13 13.09 -2.70 -4.55
N LYS A 14 11.98 -3.42 -4.77
CA LYS A 14 11.01 -3.10 -5.84
C LYS A 14 10.48 -1.68 -5.80
N HIS A 15 10.30 -1.14 -4.59
CA HIS A 15 9.75 0.20 -4.40
C HIS A 15 10.69 1.29 -4.94
N LEU A 16 12.00 1.03 -5.03
CA LEU A 16 13.02 1.93 -5.57
C LEU A 16 13.23 1.80 -7.08
N LEU A 17 12.54 0.88 -7.75
CA LEU A 17 12.65 0.77 -9.20
C LEU A 17 12.22 2.09 -9.84
N PRO A 18 13.00 2.62 -10.81
CA PRO A 18 12.66 3.87 -11.48
C PRO A 18 11.57 3.66 -12.52
N ASP A 19 10.70 4.65 -12.66
CA ASP A 19 9.81 4.81 -13.81
C ASP A 19 10.58 5.42 -15.00
N ALA A 20 9.91 5.59 -16.15
CA ALA A 20 10.52 6.09 -17.39
C ALA A 20 11.17 7.48 -17.24
N ASP A 21 10.69 8.29 -16.28
CA ASP A 21 11.20 9.62 -15.94
C ASP A 21 12.28 9.59 -14.84
N GLY A 22 12.66 8.41 -14.35
CA GLY A 22 13.61 8.22 -13.26
C GLY A 22 12.99 8.34 -11.86
N THR A 23 11.70 8.66 -11.74
CA THR A 23 11.02 8.74 -10.44
C THR A 23 10.92 7.35 -9.82
N PRO A 24 11.29 7.14 -8.55
CA PRO A 24 11.07 5.85 -7.88
C PRO A 24 9.58 5.50 -7.82
N PHE A 25 9.24 4.23 -8.06
CA PHE A 25 7.85 3.76 -8.09
C PHE A 25 7.05 4.15 -6.84
N TYR A 26 7.63 4.06 -5.64
CA TYR A 26 6.90 4.46 -4.43
C TYR A 26 6.45 5.93 -4.49
N LEU A 27 7.32 6.82 -4.97
CA LEU A 27 7.07 8.25 -4.98
C LEU A 27 6.01 8.60 -6.02
N GLY A 28 6.11 8.05 -7.24
CA GLY A 28 5.09 8.21 -8.28
C GLY A 28 3.72 7.72 -7.81
N ARG A 29 3.68 6.57 -7.12
CA ARG A 29 2.44 6.01 -6.56
C ARG A 29 1.86 6.87 -5.43
N LEU A 30 2.69 7.39 -4.52
CA LEU A 30 2.21 8.29 -3.45
C LEU A 30 1.63 9.59 -4.03
N LYS A 31 2.28 10.18 -5.03
CA LYS A 31 1.78 11.38 -5.73
C LYS A 31 0.41 11.11 -6.37
N MET A 32 0.29 10.01 -7.10
CA MET A 32 -0.97 9.60 -7.72
C MET A 32 -2.07 9.39 -6.67
N LEU A 33 -1.78 8.71 -5.54
CA LEU A 33 -2.75 8.49 -4.47
C LEU A 33 -3.22 9.80 -3.84
N ARG A 34 -2.30 10.71 -3.50
CA ARG A 34 -2.64 12.00 -2.90
C ARG A 34 -3.50 12.86 -3.84
N GLN A 35 -3.18 12.88 -5.13
CA GLN A 35 -3.96 13.59 -6.15
C GLN A 35 -5.33 12.95 -6.40
N SER A 36 -5.42 11.62 -6.30
CA SER A 36 -6.66 10.88 -6.59
C SER A 36 -7.64 10.91 -5.42
N PHE A 37 -7.13 11.03 -4.20
CA PHE A 37 -7.88 11.00 -2.96
C PHE A 37 -7.43 12.12 -2.01
N PRO A 38 -7.62 13.41 -2.38
CA PRO A 38 -7.22 14.54 -1.54
C PRO A 38 -7.92 14.58 -0.18
N GLU A 39 -9.08 13.93 -0.06
CA GLU A 39 -9.87 13.81 1.16
C GLU A 39 -9.46 12.62 2.06
N ALA A 40 -8.48 11.81 1.64
CA ALA A 40 -7.99 10.71 2.46
C ALA A 40 -7.35 11.26 3.75
N GLN A 41 -7.86 10.78 4.89
CA GLN A 41 -7.37 11.18 6.22
C GLN A 41 -5.89 10.85 6.42
N HIS A 42 -5.48 9.68 5.93
CA HIS A 42 -4.14 9.15 6.10
C HIS A 42 -3.58 8.69 4.75
N LEU A 43 -2.31 9.01 4.49
CA LEU A 43 -1.54 8.40 3.41
C LEU A 43 -0.33 7.70 4.03
N CYS A 44 -0.32 6.37 3.99
CA CYS A 44 0.74 5.58 4.62
C CYS A 44 1.61 4.86 3.57
N LEU A 45 2.93 4.91 3.76
CA LEU A 45 3.92 4.07 3.09
C LEU A 45 4.38 2.98 4.06
N LEU A 46 4.14 1.72 3.70
CA LEU A 46 4.38 0.56 4.56
C LEU A 46 5.65 -0.16 4.10
N LEU A 47 6.71 -0.03 4.87
CA LEU A 47 8.01 -0.66 4.66
C LEU A 47 8.10 -1.98 5.44
N ARG A 48 8.95 -2.88 4.98
CA ARG A 48 9.22 -4.16 5.64
C ARG A 48 9.96 -4.01 6.96
N ASP A 49 10.82 -3.02 7.10
CA ASP A 49 11.63 -2.81 8.30
C ASP A 49 12.30 -1.45 8.20
N ASP A 50 12.91 -1.00 9.28
CA ASP A 50 13.58 0.29 9.33
C ASP A 50 14.85 0.34 8.46
N SER A 51 15.39 -0.79 7.98
CA SER A 51 16.54 -0.78 7.07
C SER A 51 16.19 -0.17 5.71
N GLN A 52 14.91 -0.17 5.32
CA GLN A 52 14.45 0.46 4.07
C GLN A 52 14.27 1.98 4.20
N ARG A 53 14.14 2.50 5.43
CA ARG A 53 13.80 3.89 5.71
C ARG A 53 14.81 4.91 5.18
N PRO A 54 16.14 4.69 5.25
CA PRO A 54 17.13 5.63 4.70
C PRO A 54 17.02 5.85 3.18
N SER A 55 16.43 4.92 2.44
CA SER A 55 16.24 5.02 0.98
C SER A 55 14.93 5.73 0.59
N ILE A 56 14.13 6.14 1.56
CA ILE A 56 12.85 6.82 1.34
C ILE A 56 13.04 8.33 1.49
N CYS A 57 12.72 9.06 0.42
CA CYS A 57 12.68 10.50 0.39
C CYS A 57 11.28 10.94 -0.01
N ILE A 58 10.57 11.60 0.90
CA ILE A 58 9.21 12.08 0.68
C ILE A 58 9.21 13.60 0.80
N PRO A 59 8.64 14.33 -0.18
CA PRO A 59 8.43 15.76 -0.07
C PRO A 59 7.63 16.12 1.21
N PRO A 60 8.07 17.11 2.01
CA PRO A 60 7.43 17.44 3.29
C PRO A 60 5.93 17.81 3.18
N ASP A 61 5.51 18.32 2.03
CA ASP A 61 4.15 18.77 1.73
C ASP A 61 3.17 17.61 1.41
N MET A 62 3.66 16.39 1.22
CA MET A 62 2.80 15.23 0.90
C MET A 62 2.10 14.61 2.10
N ASP A 63 2.53 14.95 3.32
CA ASP A 63 1.99 14.45 4.60
C ASP A 63 1.81 12.92 4.61
N VAL A 64 2.91 12.18 4.46
CA VAL A 64 2.90 10.72 4.36
C VAL A 64 3.47 10.11 5.64
N HIS A 65 2.72 9.19 6.24
CA HIS A 65 3.19 8.38 7.36
C HIS A 65 4.01 7.19 6.85
N VAL A 66 5.30 7.17 7.17
CA VAL A 66 6.17 6.01 6.86
C VAL A 66 6.17 5.08 8.06
N LEU A 67 5.63 3.87 7.85
CA LEU A 67 5.48 2.84 8.86
C LEU A 67 6.35 1.64 8.47
N SER A 68 7.13 1.13 9.41
CA SER A 68 7.98 -0.07 9.23
C SER A 68 7.35 -1.24 9.98
N VAL A 69 7.26 -2.42 9.36
CA VAL A 69 6.67 -3.60 9.98
C VAL A 69 7.66 -4.74 10.11
N ASP A 70 8.30 -4.95 11.27
CA ASP A 70 9.29 -6.03 11.43
C ASP A 70 8.77 -7.43 11.02
N ALA A 71 8.93 -7.74 9.73
CA ALA A 71 8.48 -8.96 9.09
C ALA A 71 9.45 -10.12 9.35
N SER A 72 10.63 -9.81 9.91
CA SER A 72 11.64 -10.76 10.34
C SER A 72 11.39 -11.29 11.75
N GLY A 73 10.57 -10.58 12.54
CA GLY A 73 10.14 -10.97 13.87
C GLY A 73 9.43 -12.32 13.86
N ARG A 74 10.06 -13.35 14.44
CA ARG A 74 9.46 -14.69 14.63
C ARG A 74 8.17 -14.68 15.48
N ALA A 75 7.92 -13.59 16.20
CA ALA A 75 6.80 -13.42 17.12
C ALA A 75 5.50 -12.89 16.48
N SER A 76 5.51 -12.44 15.22
CA SER A 76 4.29 -11.99 14.55
C SER A 76 3.45 -13.18 14.08
N ARG A 77 2.18 -13.25 14.52
CA ARG A 77 1.21 -14.23 13.99
C ARG A 77 0.92 -14.01 12.50
N GLN A 78 1.06 -12.76 12.05
CA GLN A 78 0.81 -12.34 10.68
C GLN A 78 2.10 -12.32 9.88
N ARG A 79 2.05 -12.81 8.64
CA ARG A 79 3.19 -12.80 7.71
C ARG A 79 2.76 -12.22 6.36
N GLY A 80 3.75 -11.71 5.63
CA GLY A 80 3.53 -11.16 4.30
C GLY A 80 2.59 -9.95 4.30
N PRO A 81 1.80 -9.74 3.24
CA PRO A 81 0.96 -8.55 3.10
C PRO A 81 -0.09 -8.36 4.21
N ALA A 82 -0.49 -9.42 4.92
CA ALA A 82 -1.43 -9.30 6.04
C ALA A 82 -0.83 -8.45 7.17
N LEU A 83 0.47 -8.60 7.45
CA LEU A 83 1.17 -7.84 8.49
C LEU A 83 1.22 -6.34 8.16
N THR A 84 1.47 -5.99 6.89
CA THR A 84 1.50 -4.59 6.46
C THR A 84 0.11 -3.94 6.48
N ILE A 85 -0.93 -4.70 6.10
CA ILE A 85 -2.33 -4.25 6.19
C ILE A 85 -2.73 -4.04 7.66
N PHE A 86 -2.36 -4.95 8.55
CA PHE A 86 -2.62 -4.82 9.98
C PHE A 86 -1.90 -3.64 10.63
N ALA A 87 -0.71 -3.28 10.17
CA ALA A 87 -0.02 -2.09 10.66
C ALA A 87 -0.76 -0.79 10.30
N ALA A 88 -1.36 -0.72 9.10
CA ALA A 88 -2.24 0.40 8.76
C ALA A 88 -3.48 0.42 9.67
N PHE A 89 -4.10 -0.74 9.91
CA PHE A 89 -5.22 -0.84 10.86
C PHE A 89 -4.84 -0.41 12.29
N SER A 90 -3.66 -0.82 12.76
CA SER A 90 -3.14 -0.45 14.09
C SER A 90 -2.86 1.05 14.21
N PHE A 91 -2.53 1.71 13.09
CA PHE A 91 -2.33 3.15 13.04
C PHE A 91 -3.64 3.94 13.22
N ASP A 92 -4.72 3.54 12.56
CA ASP A 92 -6.07 4.03 12.86
C ASP A 92 -7.13 2.94 12.63
N GLN A 93 -7.67 2.44 13.75
CA GLN A 93 -8.63 1.33 13.77
C GLN A 93 -10.04 1.74 13.32
N ARG A 94 -10.29 3.03 13.09
CA ARG A 94 -11.61 3.54 12.69
C ARG A 94 -11.72 3.79 11.19
N CYS A 95 -10.60 3.78 10.48
CA CYS A 95 -10.55 4.11 9.06
C CYS A 95 -10.84 2.90 8.17
N CYS A 96 -11.49 3.14 7.04
CA CYS A 96 -11.45 2.23 5.90
C CYS A 96 -10.15 2.47 5.11
N TRP A 97 -9.45 1.40 4.76
CA TRP A 97 -8.14 1.47 4.13
C TRP A 97 -8.20 1.02 2.67
N LEU A 98 -7.78 1.89 1.74
CA LEU A 98 -7.42 1.48 0.38
C LEU A 98 -5.97 0.99 0.38
N VAL A 99 -5.81 -0.30 0.12
CA VAL A 99 -4.52 -0.98 0.06
C VAL A 99 -4.17 -1.20 -1.41
N ILE A 100 -2.94 -0.84 -1.79
CA ILE A 100 -2.35 -1.14 -3.10
C ILE A 100 -0.87 -1.52 -2.92
N PRO A 101 -0.30 -2.44 -3.72
CA PRO A 101 1.13 -2.70 -3.71
C PRO A 101 1.87 -1.66 -4.55
N CYS A 102 3.16 -1.47 -4.26
CA CYS A 102 3.99 -0.51 -5.00
C CYS A 102 4.29 -0.94 -6.44
N ASP A 103 4.18 -2.23 -6.74
CA ASP A 103 4.61 -2.86 -7.98
C ASP A 103 3.45 -3.42 -8.83
N TYR A 104 2.26 -2.80 -8.79
CA TYR A 104 1.18 -3.14 -9.71
C TYR A 104 1.31 -2.32 -11.02
N PRO A 105 1.84 -2.86 -12.12
CA PRO A 105 1.95 -2.12 -13.37
C PRO A 105 0.55 -1.77 -13.90
N PHE A 106 0.41 -0.59 -14.52
CA PHE A 106 -0.83 -0.10 -15.15
C PHE A 106 -2.02 0.18 -14.23
N LEU A 107 -1.91 -0.01 -12.91
CA LEU A 107 -2.94 0.48 -11.98
C LEU A 107 -2.94 2.01 -12.01
N ALA A 108 -4.02 2.63 -12.47
CA ALA A 108 -4.13 4.09 -12.55
C ALA A 108 -5.24 4.64 -11.66
N ALA A 109 -5.29 5.97 -11.60
CA ALA A 109 -6.23 6.70 -10.75
C ALA A 109 -7.71 6.38 -11.06
N PRO A 110 -8.16 6.27 -12.33
CA PRO A 110 -9.56 5.97 -12.63
C PRO A 110 -10.03 4.62 -12.06
N GLU A 111 -9.19 3.59 -12.12
CA GLU A 111 -9.49 2.25 -11.61
C GLU A 111 -9.65 2.27 -10.08
N LEU A 112 -8.78 3.00 -9.38
CA LEU A 112 -8.86 3.12 -7.92
C LEU A 112 -10.07 3.94 -7.48
N ARG A 113 -10.41 5.01 -8.21
CA ARG A 113 -11.63 5.78 -7.93
C ARG A 113 -12.87 4.93 -8.19
N HIS A 114 -12.86 4.11 -9.23
CA HIS A 114 -13.94 3.16 -9.50
C HIS A 114 -14.09 2.13 -8.37
N LEU A 115 -12.98 1.52 -7.94
CA LEU A 115 -12.97 0.61 -6.80
C LEU A 115 -13.58 1.26 -5.55
N ARG A 116 -13.21 2.51 -5.27
CA ARG A 116 -13.78 3.27 -4.14
C ARG A 116 -15.27 3.54 -4.30
N ALA A 117 -15.72 3.93 -5.48
CA ALA A 117 -17.14 4.18 -5.74
C ALA A 117 -17.99 2.91 -5.63
N GLN A 118 -17.40 1.74 -5.92
CA GLN A 118 -18.08 0.43 -5.85
C GLN A 118 -17.92 -0.28 -4.51
N TYR A 119 -17.30 0.36 -3.52
CA TYR A 119 -17.02 -0.25 -2.23
C TYR A 119 -18.28 -0.77 -1.53
N ARG A 120 -18.19 -2.00 -1.02
CA ARG A 120 -19.15 -2.68 -0.16
C ARG A 120 -18.42 -3.29 1.04
N ASP A 121 -19.00 -3.11 2.23
CA ASP A 121 -18.50 -3.72 3.47
C ASP A 121 -18.58 -5.27 3.38
N PRO A 122 -17.62 -6.01 3.96
CA PRO A 122 -16.47 -5.53 4.73
C PRO A 122 -15.18 -5.37 3.90
N VAL A 123 -15.12 -5.96 2.70
CA VAL A 123 -13.97 -5.87 1.79
C VAL A 123 -14.46 -5.80 0.35
N THR A 124 -13.87 -4.92 -0.45
CA THR A 124 -14.04 -4.92 -1.91
C THR A 124 -12.67 -4.96 -2.57
N CYS A 125 -12.44 -5.98 -3.40
CA CYS A 125 -11.19 -6.16 -4.13
C CYS A 125 -11.33 -5.72 -5.58
N PHE A 126 -10.25 -5.18 -6.13
CA PHE A 126 -10.12 -4.92 -7.55
C PHE A 126 -10.14 -6.24 -8.33
N LYS A 127 -10.78 -6.22 -9.49
CA LYS A 127 -10.79 -7.33 -10.43
C LYS A 127 -10.13 -6.88 -11.71
N ASN A 128 -9.06 -7.55 -12.11
CA ASN A 128 -8.32 -7.19 -13.31
C ASN A 128 -9.06 -7.63 -14.59
N SER A 129 -8.53 -7.26 -15.76
CA SER A 129 -9.14 -7.55 -17.06
C SER A 129 -9.25 -9.05 -17.39
N GLN A 130 -8.47 -9.90 -16.74
CA GLN A 130 -8.54 -11.37 -16.86
C GLN A 130 -9.60 -11.97 -15.92
N GLY A 131 -10.26 -11.13 -15.13
CA GLY A 131 -11.25 -11.55 -14.16
C GLY A 131 -10.66 -12.09 -12.85
N LEU A 132 -9.34 -11.94 -12.63
CA LEU A 132 -8.71 -12.32 -11.38
C LEU A 132 -8.92 -11.22 -10.34
N THR A 133 -9.22 -11.65 -9.11
CA THR A 133 -9.40 -10.76 -7.98
C THR A 133 -8.03 -10.50 -7.34
N GLU A 134 -7.70 -9.23 -7.17
CA GLU A 134 -6.43 -8.76 -6.64
C GLU A 134 -6.59 -8.39 -5.16
N PRO A 135 -6.27 -9.29 -4.20
CA PRO A 135 -6.53 -9.05 -2.78
C PRO A 135 -5.70 -7.90 -2.20
N LEU A 136 -4.59 -7.55 -2.85
CA LEU A 136 -3.71 -6.46 -2.43
C LEU A 136 -4.07 -5.12 -3.06
N VAL A 137 -5.07 -5.08 -3.94
CA VAL A 137 -5.67 -3.86 -4.49
C VAL A 137 -7.12 -3.84 -4.03
N ALA A 138 -7.35 -3.41 -2.79
CA ALA A 138 -8.64 -3.61 -2.13
C ALA A 138 -8.93 -2.54 -1.10
N MET A 139 -10.22 -2.30 -0.87
CA MET A 139 -10.71 -1.49 0.25
C MET A 139 -11.15 -2.38 1.39
N TRP A 140 -10.65 -2.09 2.58
CA TRP A 140 -10.86 -2.86 3.81
C TRP A 140 -11.54 -1.99 4.87
N SER A 141 -12.62 -2.50 5.45
CA SER A 141 -13.30 -1.84 6.57
C SER A 141 -12.67 -2.19 7.92
N PRO A 142 -12.87 -1.38 8.97
CA PRO A 142 -12.52 -1.76 10.34
C PRO A 142 -13.06 -3.12 10.76
N LYS A 143 -14.27 -3.48 10.29
CA LYS A 143 -14.90 -4.77 10.58
C LYS A 143 -14.17 -5.93 9.92
N ALA A 144 -13.60 -5.76 8.71
CA ALA A 144 -12.76 -6.78 8.11
C ALA A 144 -11.43 -6.93 8.87
N LEU A 145 -10.81 -5.80 9.19
CA LEU A 145 -9.46 -5.74 9.72
C LEU A 145 -9.38 -6.19 11.19
N SER A 146 -10.47 -6.09 11.94
CA SER A 146 -10.55 -6.62 13.31
C SER A 146 -10.46 -8.15 13.39
N HIS A 147 -10.54 -8.86 12.26
CA HIS A 147 -10.37 -10.31 12.17
C HIS A 147 -8.95 -10.76 11.78
N LEU A 148 -8.03 -9.82 11.52
CA LEU A 148 -6.63 -10.12 11.15
C LEU A 148 -5.73 -10.45 12.36
#